data_AF-A0A314Y9X7-F1
#
_entry.id   AF-A0A314Y9X7-F1
#
_cell.length_a   1.000
_cell.length_b   1.000
_cell.length_c   1.000
_cell.angle_alpha   90.00
_cell.angle_beta   90.00
_cell.angle_gamma   90.00
#
_symmetry.space_group_name_H-M   'P 1'
#
loop_
_entity.id
_entity.type
_entity.pdbx_description
1 polymer ?
#
loop_
_entity_poly.entity_id
_entity_poly.type
_entity_poly.pdbx_seq_one_letter_code
_entity_poly.pdbx_strand_id
1 'polypeptide(L)'
;MGSKQVRAVVEKGLAPLKDESCFTNGYLDTVIDWIPGMRDIRLRDLPTFLQTTNADDTMFNFVMEATDRAHEASAVVVHTFDALESDVLDASHLCFPVCTLLALFNCISITYQNTL
;
A
#
# COMPACT_ATOMS: atom_id res chain seq x y z
N MET A 1 -0.76 -3.11 -2.83
CA MET A 1 0.18 -2.09 -2.29
C MET A 1 -0.46 -0.79 -1.77
N GLY A 2 -1.80 -0.63 -1.76
CA GLY A 2 -2.46 0.63 -1.39
C GLY A 2 -2.22 1.14 0.04
N SER A 3 -1.91 0.27 1.01
CA SER A 3 -1.69 0.70 2.40
C SER A 3 -0.44 1.56 2.59
N LYS A 4 0.60 1.43 1.75
CA LYS A 4 1.81 2.29 1.86
C LYS A 4 1.51 3.77 1.63
N GLN A 5 0.36 4.09 1.05
CA GLN A 5 0.00 5.43 0.64
C GLN A 5 -0.69 6.23 1.75
N VAL A 6 -0.96 5.63 2.92
CA VAL A 6 -1.71 6.25 4.03
C VAL A 6 -1.12 7.61 4.41
N ARG A 7 0.20 7.67 4.65
CA ARG A 7 0.87 8.93 5.01
C ARG A 7 0.79 9.97 3.91
N ALA A 8 0.99 9.59 2.66
CA ALA A 8 0.91 10.51 1.53
C ALA A 8 -0.51 11.04 1.29
N VAL A 9 -1.55 10.23 1.54
CA VAL A 9 -2.96 10.65 1.50
C VAL A 9 -3.23 11.71 2.58
N VAL A 10 -2.68 11.55 3.79
CA VAL A 10 -2.80 12.53 4.88
C VAL A 10 -2.04 13.81 4.56
N GLU A 11 -0.78 13.72 4.12
CA GLU A 11 0.05 14.88 3.78
C GLU A 11 -0.54 15.72 2.64
N LYS A 12 -1.31 15.09 1.74
CA LYS A 12 -2.03 15.76 0.66
C LYS A 12 -3.43 16.25 1.07
N GLY A 13 -3.83 16.06 2.33
CA GLY A 13 -5.12 16.51 2.86
C GLY A 13 -6.33 15.77 2.29
N LEU A 14 -6.13 14.53 1.82
CA LEU A 14 -7.20 13.68 1.27
C LEU A 14 -7.87 12.81 2.35
N ALA A 15 -7.20 12.61 3.49
CA ALA A 15 -7.74 11.91 4.65
C ALA A 15 -7.31 12.60 5.97
N PRO A 16 -8.16 12.55 7.02
CA PRO A 16 -9.54 12.09 6.98
C PRO A 16 -10.42 13.00 6.10
N LEU A 17 -11.52 12.47 5.61
CA LEU A 17 -12.50 13.20 4.82
C LEU A 17 -13.12 14.32 5.66
N LYS A 18 -13.45 15.43 5.00
CA LYS A 18 -14.00 16.61 5.67
C LYS A 18 -15.35 16.31 6.35
N ASP A 19 -16.25 15.64 5.63
CA ASP A 19 -17.59 15.28 6.08
C ASP A 19 -18.21 14.22 5.16
N GLU A 20 -19.37 13.68 5.55
CA GLU A 20 -20.09 12.63 4.82
C GLU A 20 -20.52 13.03 3.40
N SER A 21 -20.55 14.34 3.07
CA SER A 21 -20.90 14.76 1.70
C SER A 21 -19.87 14.25 0.68
N CYS A 22 -18.63 13.99 1.10
CA CYS A 22 -17.57 13.42 0.27
C CYS A 22 -17.97 12.11 -0.41
N PHE A 23 -18.89 11.32 0.17
CA PHE A 23 -19.36 10.06 -0.41
C PHE A 23 -20.33 10.24 -1.59
N THR A 24 -20.92 11.43 -1.76
CA THR A 24 -21.98 11.67 -2.75
C THR A 24 -21.69 12.83 -3.69
N ASN A 25 -20.78 13.74 -3.33
CA ASN A 25 -20.46 14.95 -4.09
C ASN A 25 -19.39 14.74 -5.17
N GLY A 26 -18.97 13.49 -5.43
CA GLY A 26 -17.91 13.16 -6.39
C GLY A 26 -16.49 13.36 -5.88
N TYR A 27 -16.28 13.73 -4.61
CA TYR A 27 -14.93 13.90 -4.04
C TYR A 27 -14.09 12.62 -4.13
N LEU A 28 -14.71 11.45 -3.94
CA LEU A 28 -14.02 10.17 -4.07
C LEU A 28 -13.60 9.83 -5.53
N ASP A 29 -14.08 10.57 -6.53
CA ASP A 29 -13.62 10.46 -7.92
C ASP A 29 -12.35 11.29 -8.19
N THR A 30 -11.77 11.93 -7.16
CA THR A 30 -10.46 12.60 -7.26
C THR A 30 -9.40 11.63 -7.76
N VAL A 31 -8.76 11.98 -8.88
CA VAL A 31 -7.70 11.20 -9.52
C VAL A 31 -6.45 11.23 -8.64
N ILE A 32 -5.82 10.08 -8.48
CA ILE A 32 -4.56 9.91 -7.75
C ILE A 32 -3.46 9.59 -8.75
N ASP A 33 -2.70 10.61 -9.14
CA ASP A 33 -1.65 10.57 -10.18
C ASP A 33 -0.22 10.58 -9.63
N TRP A 34 -0.08 10.73 -8.31
CA TRP A 34 1.21 10.90 -7.64
C TRP A 34 1.82 9.60 -7.12
N ILE A 35 1.13 8.46 -7.26
CA ILE A 35 1.66 7.14 -6.84
C ILE A 35 2.39 6.49 -8.02
N PRO A 36 3.72 6.30 -7.94
CA PRO A 36 4.46 5.60 -8.97
C PRO A 36 3.95 4.16 -9.15
N GLY A 37 3.78 3.71 -10.39
CA GLY A 37 3.31 2.37 -10.72
C GLY A 37 1.80 2.16 -10.62
N MET A 38 1.03 3.15 -10.14
CA MET A 38 -0.44 3.10 -10.13
C MET A 38 -1.01 4.23 -10.98
N ARG A 39 -1.54 3.90 -12.16
CA ARG A 39 -2.17 4.86 -13.08
C ARG A 39 -3.69 4.72 -13.04
N ASP A 40 -4.37 5.81 -13.38
CA ASP A 40 -5.83 5.84 -13.59
C ASP A 40 -6.69 5.39 -12.40
N ILE A 41 -6.16 5.52 -11.18
CA ILE A 41 -6.89 5.23 -9.94
C ILE A 41 -7.49 6.52 -9.35
N ARG A 42 -8.57 6.38 -8.60
CA ARG A 42 -9.20 7.46 -7.83
C ARG A 42 -9.13 7.19 -6.35
N LEU A 43 -9.46 8.20 -5.54
CA LEU A 43 -9.52 8.07 -4.08
C LEU A 43 -10.44 6.91 -3.64
N ARG A 44 -11.56 6.67 -4.34
CA ARG A 44 -12.46 5.53 -4.07
C ARG A 44 -11.85 4.16 -4.33
N ASP A 45 -10.86 4.09 -5.21
CA ASP A 45 -10.19 2.84 -5.61
C ASP A 45 -9.07 2.46 -4.61
N LEU A 46 -8.74 3.37 -3.67
CA LEU A 46 -7.88 3.10 -2.52
C LEU A 46 -8.65 2.34 -1.42
N PRO A 47 -7.95 1.65 -0.50
CA PRO A 47 -8.60 0.91 0.59
C PRO A 47 -9.59 1.76 1.40
N THR A 48 -10.74 1.16 1.74
CA THR A 48 -11.87 1.85 2.36
C THR A 48 -11.57 2.49 3.71
N PHE A 49 -10.58 1.98 4.46
CA PHE A 49 -10.15 2.58 5.73
C PHE A 49 -9.56 3.99 5.57
N LEU A 50 -9.15 4.39 4.35
CA LEU A 50 -8.73 5.77 4.05
C LEU A 50 -9.90 6.73 3.84
N GLN A 51 -11.10 6.18 3.63
CA GLN A 51 -12.33 6.93 3.37
C GLN A 51 -13.10 7.12 4.69
N THR A 52 -12.43 7.65 5.72
CA THR A 52 -13.03 7.92 7.03
C THR A 52 -13.15 9.42 7.29
N THR A 53 -14.26 9.85 7.90
CA THR A 53 -14.44 11.22 8.41
C THR A 53 -13.91 11.37 9.85
N ASN A 54 -13.57 10.26 10.51
CA ASN A 54 -13.07 10.22 11.88
C ASN A 54 -11.54 10.15 11.91
N ALA A 55 -10.89 11.21 12.42
CA ALA A 55 -9.44 11.25 12.61
C ALA A 55 -8.93 10.20 13.62
N ASP A 56 -9.77 9.81 14.57
CA ASP A 56 -9.47 8.82 15.59
C ASP A 56 -9.92 7.40 15.19
N ASP A 57 -10.21 7.17 13.90
CA ASP A 57 -10.60 5.85 13.42
C ASP A 57 -9.51 4.81 13.73
N THR A 58 -9.92 3.72 14.39
CA THR A 58 -8.99 2.71 14.90
C THR A 58 -8.25 1.99 13.77
N MET A 59 -8.94 1.68 12.66
CA MET A 59 -8.33 0.98 11.53
C MET A 59 -7.37 1.90 10.79
N PHE A 60 -7.79 3.15 10.55
CA PHE A 60 -6.96 4.17 9.93
C PHE A 60 -5.65 4.39 10.70
N ASN A 61 -5.75 4.60 12.02
CA ASN A 61 -4.58 4.82 12.87
C ASN A 61 -3.68 3.58 12.98
N PHE A 62 -4.26 2.39 13.10
CA PHE A 62 -3.52 1.14 13.10
C PHE A 62 -2.71 0.95 11.80
N VAL A 63 -3.34 1.17 10.64
CA VAL A 63 -2.64 1.01 9.36
C VAL A 63 -1.57 2.08 9.19
N MET A 64 -1.82 3.32 9.60
CA MET A 64 -0.82 4.38 9.61
C MET A 64 0.42 3.97 10.41
N GLU A 65 0.26 3.54 11.66
CA GLU A 65 1.38 3.07 12.50
C GLU A 65 2.10 1.87 11.87
N ALA A 66 1.35 0.86 11.43
CA ALA A 66 1.93 -0.34 10.83
C ALA A 66 2.75 -0.03 9.57
N THR A 67 2.29 0.91 8.74
CA THR A 67 2.98 1.33 7.53
C THR A 67 4.19 2.22 7.82
N ASP A 68 4.10 3.09 8.81
CA ASP A 68 5.23 3.90 9.27
C ASP A 68 6.34 3.02 9.81
N ARG A 69 6.00 2.00 10.61
CA ARG A 69 6.99 1.08 11.21
C ARG A 69 7.45 -0.03 10.28
N ALA A 70 6.90 -0.13 9.08
CA ALA A 70 7.32 -1.13 8.11
C ALA A 70 8.84 -1.07 7.87
N HIS A 71 9.44 0.13 7.90
CA HIS A 71 10.89 0.38 7.71
C HIS A 71 11.80 -0.31 8.73
N GLU A 72 11.25 -0.71 9.87
CA GLU A 72 11.94 -1.43 10.93
C GLU A 72 11.97 -2.94 10.67
N ALA A 73 11.14 -3.45 9.75
CA ALA A 73 11.06 -4.88 9.45
C ALA A 73 12.27 -5.35 8.63
N SER A 74 12.81 -6.52 8.99
CA SER A 74 13.91 -7.15 8.23
C SER A 74 13.49 -7.59 6.83
N ALA A 75 12.19 -7.88 6.63
CA ALA A 75 11.60 -8.20 5.34
C ALA A 75 10.08 -7.95 5.37
N VAL A 76 9.49 -7.62 4.22
CA VAL A 76 8.04 -7.54 4.03
C VAL A 76 7.62 -8.60 3.03
N VAL A 77 6.75 -9.51 3.46
CA VAL A 77 6.16 -10.54 2.58
C VAL A 77 4.90 -9.99 1.95
N VAL A 78 4.88 -9.96 0.62
CA VAL A 78 3.71 -9.53 -0.16
C VAL A 78 3.17 -10.73 -0.92
N HIS A 79 1.88 -11.04 -0.73
CA HIS A 79 1.23 -12.17 -1.39
C HIS A 79 0.86 -11.82 -2.86
N THR A 80 1.88 -11.63 -3.68
CA THR A 80 1.79 -11.25 -5.10
C THR A 80 2.87 -11.96 -5.94
N PHE A 81 2.85 -11.76 -7.25
CA PHE A 81 3.86 -12.25 -8.19
C PHE A 81 4.18 -11.21 -9.26
N ASP A 82 5.39 -11.28 -9.81
CA ASP A 82 5.95 -10.21 -10.67
C ASP A 82 5.09 -9.92 -11.90
N ALA A 83 4.56 -10.94 -12.57
CA ALA A 83 3.71 -10.74 -13.75
C ALA A 83 2.34 -10.11 -13.44
N LEU A 84 1.89 -10.10 -12.17
CA LEU A 84 0.62 -9.48 -11.77
C LEU A 84 0.78 -7.98 -11.50
N GLU A 85 1.89 -7.59 -10.89
CA GLU A 85 2.11 -6.26 -10.33
C GLU A 85 3.49 -5.70 -10.71
N SER A 86 4.01 -5.98 -11.91
CA SER A 86 5.39 -5.61 -12.30
C SER A 86 5.68 -4.12 -12.12
N ASP A 87 4.80 -3.27 -12.64
CA ASP A 87 4.95 -1.81 -12.56
C ASP A 87 4.95 -1.30 -11.11
N VAL A 88 4.19 -1.96 -10.23
CA VAL A 88 4.06 -1.61 -8.82
C VAL A 88 5.25 -2.12 -8.02
N LEU A 89 5.73 -3.33 -8.32
CA LEU A 89 6.91 -3.93 -7.69
C LEU A 89 8.18 -3.19 -8.08
N ASP A 90 8.32 -2.84 -9.36
CA ASP A 90 9.42 -2.03 -9.89
C ASP A 90 9.51 -0.67 -9.19
N ALA A 91 8.36 -0.01 -9.02
CA ALA A 91 8.24 1.22 -8.25
C ALA A 91 8.47 1.06 -6.74
N SER A 92 8.28 -0.15 -6.20
CA SER A 92 8.39 -0.46 -4.76
C SER A 92 9.79 -0.86 -4.30
N HIS A 93 10.73 -1.13 -5.20
CA HIS A 93 12.10 -1.52 -4.85
C HIS A 93 12.90 -0.46 -4.09
N LEU A 94 12.33 0.73 -3.86
CA LEU A 94 13.02 1.87 -3.24
C LEU A 94 13.14 1.84 -1.70
N CYS A 95 12.57 0.88 -0.96
CA CYS A 95 12.59 0.97 0.51
C CYS A 95 12.71 -0.34 1.31
N PHE A 96 12.53 -1.52 0.70
CA PHE A 96 12.59 -2.81 1.42
C PHE A 96 13.17 -3.93 0.56
N PRO A 97 13.83 -4.94 1.16
CA PRO A 97 13.90 -6.25 0.54
C PRO A 97 12.47 -6.82 0.46
N VAL A 98 11.78 -6.53 -0.65
CA VAL A 98 10.46 -7.08 -0.94
C VAL A 98 10.65 -8.53 -1.34
N CYS A 99 10.20 -9.45 -0.49
CA CYS A 99 10.16 -10.87 -0.79
C CYS A 99 8.77 -11.21 -1.36
N THR A 100 8.65 -11.28 -2.68
CA THR A 100 7.44 -11.80 -3.34
C THR A 100 7.33 -13.31 -3.07
N LEU A 101 6.14 -13.89 -3.12
CA LEU A 101 5.98 -15.32 -2.80
C LEU A 101 6.74 -16.24 -3.77
N LEU A 102 6.87 -15.86 -5.04
CA LEU A 102 7.75 -16.57 -5.97
C LEU A 102 9.22 -16.49 -5.55
N ALA A 103 9.68 -15.34 -5.05
CA ALA A 103 11.02 -15.20 -4.47
C ALA A 103 11.20 -16.04 -3.20
N LEU A 104 10.17 -16.18 -2.37
CA LEU A 104 10.17 -17.08 -1.20
C LEU A 104 10.23 -18.55 -1.60
N PHE A 105 9.43 -19.01 -2.57
CA PHE A 105 9.50 -20.38 -3.08
C PHE A 105 10.86 -20.70 -3.71
N ASN A 106 11.43 -19.77 -4.46
CA ASN A 106 12.78 -19.92 -5.02
C ASN A 106 13.86 -19.87 -3.92
N CYS A 107 13.76 -18.97 -2.94
CA CYS A 107 14.71 -18.88 -1.84
C CYS A 107 14.68 -20.13 -0.94
N ILE A 108 13.49 -20.65 -0.62
CA ILE A 108 13.32 -21.92 0.11
C ILE A 108 13.87 -23.09 -0.72
N SER A 109 13.61 -23.13 -2.02
CA SER A 109 14.16 -24.19 -2.90
C SER A 109 15.68 -24.13 -3.02
N ILE A 110 16.27 -22.95 -3.18
CA ILE A 110 17.73 -22.75 -3.25
C ILE A 110 18.39 -23.09 -1.90
N THR A 111 17.77 -22.70 -0.78
CA THR A 111 18.28 -23.05 0.56
C THR A 111 18.19 -24.55 0.81
N TYR A 112 17.10 -25.21 0.38
CA TYR A 112 16.95 -26.67 0.46
C TYR A 112 17.97 -27.40 -0.43
N GLN A 113 18.26 -26.91 -1.64
CA GLN A 113 19.25 -27.54 -2.52
C GLN A 113 20.71 -27.30 -2.09
N ASN A 114 21.03 -26.21 -1.40
CA ASN A 114 22.38 -25.92 -0.89
C ASN A 114 22.67 -26.57 0.48
N THR A 115 21.69 -27.26 1.08
CA THR A 115 21.86 -27.99 2.35
C THR A 115 21.95 -29.51 2.11
N LEU A 116 22.12 -29.95 0.86
CA LEU A 116 22.41 -31.33 0.45
C LEU A 116 23.80 -31.44 -0.19
#